data_AF-A3JY22-F1
#
_entry.id   AF-A3JY22-F1
#
_cell.length_a   1.000
_cell.length_b   1.000
_cell.length_c   1.000
_cell.angle_alpha   90.00
_cell.angle_beta   90.00
_cell.angle_gamma   90.00
#
_symmetry.space_group_name_H-M   'P 1'
#
loop_
_entity.id
_entity.type
_entity.pdbx_description
1 polymer ?
#
loop_
_entity_poly.entity_id
_entity_poly.type
_entity_poly.pdbx_seq_one_letter_code
_entity_poly.pdbx_strand_id
1 'polypeptide(L)'
;MRKTAAEIETVAEMRACIDAVDAELMALLAERWSYTERAAELKHREGLAAAAPSRVAAVLGNVSDRADAAGLPGAMVAGMWKIMIDEIIAREERVLGKEGTDG
;
A
#
# COMPACT_ATOMS: atom_id res chain seq x y z
N MET A 1 4.05 -16.54 -19.25
CA MET A 1 2.75 -15.92 -18.87
C MET A 1 2.02 -16.87 -17.96
N ARG A 2 1.41 -16.36 -16.88
CA ARG A 2 0.49 -17.15 -16.04
C ARG A 2 -0.72 -17.57 -16.88
N LYS A 3 -1.33 -18.72 -16.56
CA LYS A 3 -2.62 -19.12 -17.16
C LYS A 3 -3.66 -18.04 -16.88
N THR A 4 -4.55 -17.79 -17.83
CA THR A 4 -5.76 -17.02 -17.59
C THR A 4 -6.71 -17.80 -16.68
N ALA A 5 -7.62 -17.10 -16.00
CA ALA A 5 -8.60 -17.77 -15.14
C ALA A 5 -9.45 -18.81 -15.90
N ALA A 6 -9.68 -18.62 -17.20
CA ALA A 6 -10.45 -19.54 -18.04
C ALA A 6 -9.69 -20.82 -18.42
N GLU A 7 -8.35 -20.83 -18.34
CA GLU A 7 -7.49 -21.97 -18.68
C GLU A 7 -7.15 -22.86 -17.47
N ILE A 8 -7.64 -22.49 -16.28
CA ILE A 8 -7.39 -23.21 -15.03
C ILE A 8 -8.38 -24.36 -14.92
N GLU A 9 -7.89 -25.58 -14.81
CA GLU A 9 -8.73 -26.79 -14.76
C GLU A 9 -8.77 -27.42 -13.37
N THR A 10 -7.83 -27.06 -12.48
CA THR A 10 -7.74 -27.64 -11.13
C THR A 10 -7.51 -26.59 -10.05
N VAL A 11 -7.89 -26.93 -8.81
CA VAL A 11 -7.61 -26.11 -7.62
C VAL A 11 -6.10 -25.93 -7.40
N ALA A 12 -5.29 -26.94 -7.74
CA ALA A 12 -3.84 -26.87 -7.61
C ALA A 12 -3.25 -25.81 -8.56
N GLU A 13 -3.71 -25.78 -9.81
CA GLU A 13 -3.30 -24.76 -10.79
C GLU A 13 -3.76 -23.36 -10.38
N MET A 14 -4.99 -23.23 -9.86
CA MET A 14 -5.51 -21.97 -9.33
C MET A 14 -4.62 -21.42 -8.21
N ARG A 15 -4.26 -22.27 -7.23
CA ARG A 15 -3.39 -21.88 -6.11
C ARG A 15 -2.01 -21.45 -6.58
N ALA A 16 -1.39 -22.20 -7.49
CA ALA A 16 -0.10 -21.83 -8.06
C ALA A 16 -0.14 -20.46 -8.77
N CYS A 17 -1.25 -20.12 -9.44
CA CYS A 17 -1.42 -18.81 -10.05
C CYS A 17 -1.57 -17.69 -9.01
N ILE A 18 -2.30 -17.94 -7.91
CA ILE A 18 -2.44 -16.99 -6.80
C ILE A 18 -1.09 -16.77 -6.12
N ASP A 19 -0.37 -17.83 -5.76
CA ASP A 19 0.94 -17.74 -5.11
C ASP A 19 1.94 -16.92 -5.95
N ALA A 20 1.90 -17.09 -7.27
CA ALA A 20 2.73 -16.32 -8.18
C ALA A 20 2.33 -14.83 -8.24
N VAL A 21 1.04 -14.50 -8.21
CA VAL A 21 0.56 -13.11 -8.09
C VAL A 21 1.02 -12.51 -6.77
N ASP A 22 0.85 -13.24 -5.67
CA ASP A 22 1.18 -12.76 -4.34
C ASP A 22 2.69 -12.47 -4.22
N ALA A 23 3.54 -13.30 -4.82
CA ALA A 23 4.97 -13.03 -4.88
C ALA A 23 5.30 -11.72 -5.62
N GLU A 24 4.64 -11.45 -6.76
CA GLU A 24 4.81 -10.19 -7.50
C GLU A 24 4.28 -8.98 -6.68
N LEU A 25 3.15 -9.14 -5.99
CA LEU A 25 2.61 -8.12 -5.10
C LEU A 25 3.56 -7.81 -3.94
N MET A 26 4.20 -8.83 -3.34
CA MET A 26 5.17 -8.62 -2.26
C MET A 26 6.39 -7.84 -2.74
N ALA A 27 6.87 -8.08 -3.96
CA ALA A 27 7.97 -7.31 -4.53
C ALA A 27 7.61 -5.83 -4.70
N LEU A 28 6.39 -5.54 -5.21
CA LEU A 28 5.90 -4.17 -5.36
C LEU A 28 5.65 -3.48 -4.01
N LEU A 29 5.18 -4.22 -3.02
CA LEU A 29 5.00 -3.69 -1.66
C LEU A 29 6.33 -3.36 -1.01
N ALA A 30 7.36 -4.19 -1.19
CA ALA A 30 8.71 -3.91 -0.71
C ALA A 30 9.28 -2.64 -1.37
N GLU A 31 9.08 -2.46 -2.68
CA GLU A 31 9.46 -1.22 -3.37
C GLU A 31 8.72 -0.01 -2.77
N ARG A 32 7.39 -0.10 -2.62
CA ARG A 32 6.58 0.95 -2.01
C ARG A 32 7.06 1.30 -0.60
N TRP A 33 7.42 0.29 0.19
CA TRP A 33 7.94 0.46 1.54
C TRP A 33 9.25 1.24 1.54
N SER A 34 10.17 0.94 0.62
CA SER A 34 11.45 1.67 0.52
C SER A 34 11.26 3.18 0.29
N TYR A 35 10.23 3.59 -0.47
CA TYR A 35 9.90 5.01 -0.64
C TYR A 35 9.40 5.65 0.67
N THR A 36 8.70 4.90 1.52
CA THR A 36 8.26 5.42 2.82
C THR A 36 9.40 5.57 3.81
N GLU A 37 10.38 4.66 3.75
CA GLU A 37 11.61 4.80 4.55
C GLU A 37 12.39 6.06 4.13
N ARG A 38 12.50 6.30 2.82
CA ARG A 38 13.09 7.53 2.31
C ARG A 38 12.27 8.77 2.67
N ALA A 39 10.94 8.69 2.61
CA ALA A 39 10.07 9.80 2.98
C ALA A 39 10.28 10.23 4.44
N ALA A 40 10.47 9.29 5.36
CA ALA A 40 10.78 9.59 6.76
C ALA A 40 12.04 10.46 6.91
N GLU A 41 13.13 10.12 6.20
CA GLU A 41 14.38 10.90 6.21
C GLU A 41 14.19 12.31 5.65
N LEU A 42 13.38 12.46 4.60
CA LEU A 42 13.07 13.75 3.99
C LEU A 42 12.23 14.61 4.95
N LYS A 43 11.17 14.04 5.52
CA LYS A 43 10.30 14.70 6.50
C LYS A 43 11.09 15.19 7.72
N HIS A 44 12.02 14.37 8.23
CA HIS A 44 12.89 14.78 9.33
C HIS A 44 13.67 16.05 9.00
N ARG A 45 14.28 16.11 7.82
CA ARG A 45 15.08 17.25 7.38
C ARG A 45 14.23 18.51 7.17
N GLU A 46 12.97 18.34 6.80
CA GLU A 46 12.05 19.43 6.47
C GLU A 46 11.14 19.84 7.65
N GLY A 47 11.23 19.14 8.79
CA GLY A 47 10.41 19.42 9.98
C GLY A 47 8.94 19.01 9.81
N LEU A 48 8.65 18.07 8.92
CA LEU A 48 7.29 17.59 8.64
C LEU A 48 6.90 16.44 9.57
N ALA A 49 5.61 16.38 9.91
CA ALA A 49 5.07 15.30 10.73
C ALA A 49 5.04 13.95 9.98
N ALA A 50 5.13 12.86 10.73
CA ALA A 50 4.88 11.51 10.22
C ALA A 50 3.46 11.39 9.64
N ALA A 51 2.47 11.82 10.41
CA ALA A 51 1.08 11.85 10.00
C ALA A 51 0.81 12.99 9.01
N ALA A 52 0.16 12.68 7.89
CA ALA A 52 -0.29 13.66 6.91
C ALA A 52 -1.76 13.39 6.50
N PRO A 53 -2.75 13.82 7.31
CA PRO A 53 -4.16 13.42 7.12
C PRO A 53 -4.72 13.74 5.74
N SER A 54 -4.39 14.91 5.18
CA SER A 54 -4.81 15.34 3.85
C SER A 54 -4.27 14.39 2.77
N ARG A 55 -2.99 14.03 2.87
CA ARG A 55 -2.34 13.07 1.97
C ARG A 55 -2.93 11.67 2.11
N VAL A 56 -3.19 11.20 3.33
CA VAL A 56 -3.81 9.89 3.58
C VAL A 56 -5.19 9.81 2.94
N ALA A 57 -6.05 10.80 3.15
CA ALA A 57 -7.37 10.86 2.53
C ALA A 57 -7.29 10.79 0.99
N ALA A 58 -6.36 11.54 0.39
CA ALA A 58 -6.13 11.51 -1.04
C ALA A 58 -5.63 10.13 -1.53
N VAL A 59 -4.73 9.45 -0.82
CA VAL A 59 -4.28 8.09 -1.17
C VAL A 59 -5.47 7.13 -1.14
N LEU A 60 -6.26 7.14 -0.07
CA LEU A 60 -7.38 6.22 0.11
C LEU A 60 -8.46 6.40 -0.95
N GLY A 61 -8.80 7.65 -1.32
CA GLY A 61 -9.70 7.92 -2.43
C GLY A 61 -9.18 7.36 -3.75
N ASN A 62 -7.92 7.68 -4.09
CA ASN A 62 -7.31 7.22 -5.34
C ASN A 62 -7.26 5.69 -5.47
N VAL A 63 -6.95 4.96 -4.39
CA VAL A 63 -6.91 3.49 -4.45
C VAL A 63 -8.30 2.87 -4.51
N SER A 64 -9.30 3.50 -3.88
CA SER A 64 -10.70 3.09 -4.01
C SER A 64 -11.16 3.24 -5.46
N ASP A 65 -10.95 4.41 -6.07
CA ASP A 65 -11.39 4.67 -7.45
C ASP A 65 -10.69 3.74 -8.46
N ARG A 66 -9.40 3.49 -8.26
CA ARG A 66 -8.64 2.55 -9.11
C ARG A 66 -9.09 1.11 -8.93
N ALA A 67 -9.46 0.71 -7.71
CA ALA A 67 -10.00 -0.62 -7.44
C ALA A 67 -11.35 -0.80 -8.12
N ASP A 68 -12.26 0.18 -7.99
CA ASP A 68 -13.57 0.14 -8.65
C ASP A 68 -13.41 0.05 -10.18
N ALA A 69 -12.51 0.84 -10.77
CA ALA A 69 -12.20 0.78 -12.20
C ALA A 69 -11.61 -0.56 -12.65
N ALA A 70 -10.97 -1.31 -11.75
CA ALA A 70 -10.42 -2.64 -11.99
C ALA A 70 -11.41 -3.77 -11.65
N GLY A 71 -12.65 -3.46 -11.25
CA GLY A 71 -13.66 -4.45 -10.87
C GLY A 71 -13.46 -5.05 -9.47
N LEU A 72 -12.69 -4.40 -8.61
CA LEU A 72 -12.49 -4.78 -7.21
C LEU A 72 -13.36 -3.89 -6.30
N PRO A 73 -13.84 -4.39 -5.15
CA PRO A 73 -14.56 -3.54 -4.19
C PRO A 73 -13.65 -2.44 -3.62
N GLY A 74 -13.87 -1.18 -3.98
CA GLY A 74 -13.03 -0.05 -3.57
C GLY A 74 -12.84 0.07 -2.06
N ALA A 75 -13.91 -0.12 -1.28
CA ALA A 75 -13.85 -0.08 0.18
C ALA A 75 -12.92 -1.15 0.79
N MET A 76 -12.88 -2.35 0.19
CA MET A 76 -11.99 -3.43 0.64
C MET A 76 -10.52 -3.04 0.42
N VAL A 77 -10.20 -2.55 -0.78
CA VAL A 77 -8.84 -2.14 -1.14
C VAL A 77 -8.39 -0.94 -0.31
N ALA A 78 -9.25 0.06 -0.12
CA ALA A 78 -8.99 1.19 0.76
C ALA A 78 -8.70 0.75 2.20
N GLY A 79 -9.42 -0.25 2.72
CA GLY A 79 -9.16 -0.86 4.03
C GLY A 79 -7.76 -1.46 4.15
N MET A 80 -7.32 -2.22 3.14
CA MET A 80 -5.95 -2.79 3.09
C MET A 80 -4.88 -1.68 3.09
N TRP A 81 -5.09 -0.64 2.30
CA TRP A 81 -4.18 0.51 2.26
C TRP A 81 -4.14 1.27 3.57
N LYS A 82 -5.28 1.42 4.25
CA LYS A 82 -5.36 2.07 5.55
C LYS A 82 -4.49 1.36 6.58
N ILE A 83 -4.60 0.02 6.69
CA ILE A 83 -3.77 -0.77 7.60
C ILE A 83 -2.28 -0.53 7.35
N MET A 84 -1.86 -0.60 6.08
CA MET A 84 -0.45 -0.37 5.70
C MET A 84 0.03 1.04 6.03
N ILE A 85 -0.79 2.07 5.76
CA ILE A 85 -0.46 3.47 6.06
C ILE A 85 -0.35 3.70 7.56
N ASP A 86 -1.28 3.14 8.35
CA ASP A 86 -1.26 3.28 9.81
C ASP A 86 0.03 2.70 10.40
N GLU A 87 0.50 1.54 9.90
CA GLU A 87 1.79 0.96 10.30
C GLU A 87 3.01 1.80 9.90
N ILE A 88 2.98 2.40 8.70
CA ILE A 88 4.05 3.30 8.24
C ILE A 88 4.12 4.53 9.15
N ILE A 89 2.99 5.18 9.44
CA ILE A 89 2.93 6.35 10.31
C ILE A 89 3.43 5.98 11.71
N ALA A 90 2.96 4.87 12.28
CA ALA A 90 3.40 4.42 13.60
C ALA A 90 4.91 4.14 13.65
N ARG A 91 5.51 3.61 12.57
CA ARG A 91 6.97 3.44 12.45
C ARG A 91 7.69 4.79 12.36
N GLU A 92 7.21 5.70 11.50
CA GLU A 92 7.80 7.02 11.32
C GLU A 92 7.77 7.84 12.62
N GLU A 93 6.66 7.81 13.37
CA GLU A 93 6.53 8.50 14.67
C GLU A 93 7.57 8.03 15.70
N ARG A 94 8.00 6.76 15.66
CA ARG A 94 9.07 6.26 16.55
C ARG A 94 10.44 6.88 16.22
N VAL A 95 10.64 7.33 14.98
CA VAL A 95 11.89 7.93 14.50
C VAL A 95 11.85 9.45 14.58
N LEU A 96 10.72 10.05 14.18
CA LEU A 96 10.54 11.49 14.05
C LEU A 96 9.97 12.16 15.32
N GLY A 97 9.28 11.40 16.17
CA GLY A 97 8.35 11.96 17.14
C GLY A 97 6.98 12.29 16.52
N LYS A 98 6.07 12.85 17.31
CA LYS A 98 4.71 13.22 16.90
C LYS A 98 4.55 14.70 16.52
N GLU A 99 5.64 15.45 16.57
CA GLU A 99 5.68 16.88 16.33
C GLU A 99 5.99 17.15 14.84
N GLY A 100 5.46 18.25 14.31
CA GLY A 100 5.64 18.65 12.90
C GLY A 100 4.33 19.18 12.30
N THR A 101 4.43 19.76 11.10
CA THR A 101 3.25 20.25 10.36
C THR A 101 2.77 19.21 9.35
N ASP A 102 1.46 19.22 9.06
CA ASP A 102 0.89 18.51 7.90
C ASP A 102 1.48 19.14 6.64
N GLY A 103 2.19 18.33 5.86
CA GLY A 103 2.87 18.75 4.62
C GLY A 103 2.02 18.57 3.39
#